data_AF-A0A0K0G481-F1
#
_entry.id   AF-A0A0K0G481-F1
#
_cell.length_a   1.000
_cell.length_b   1.000
_cell.length_c   1.000
_cell.angle_alpha   90.00
_cell.angle_beta   90.00
_cell.angle_gamma   90.00
#
_symmetry.space_group_name_H-M   'P 1'
#
loop_
_entity.id
_entity.type
_entity.pdbx_description
1 polymer ?
#
loop_
_entity_poly.entity_id
_entity_poly.type
_entity_poly.pdbx_seq_one_letter_code
_entity_poly.pdbx_strand_id
1 'polypeptide(L)'
;MLGSMDPFTLLNYSKRYQIAVKNYTIGIDKRMHRYGDIACIDANGITVNGKPKADKDSFIHANKFEYTTIDKKTIKMILCQAPLKETTDDMLDMILRHKVTVVVVLVKSEEASEKQRKCTPYFPTEHHTLETPGFTVIRLRNKQLDKYFISETEYQLRSIPSEHKSIYSLYKRIISLRIDDYVAIHCSAGVGRTGILALIIYLIDTINYFPTFDPIERLKCIREHKYLAVQKYNQSVFALVVVFEHFKKQIDDMDADAYDRFLEIAENLYKKEKELEDEAKKKIEEKCQQRHENKNKK
;
A
#
# COMPACT_ATOMS: atom_id res chain seq x y z
N MET A 1 -3.47 -7.70 -16.23
CA MET A 1 -3.24 -6.28 -15.90
C MET A 1 -1.82 -5.93 -16.35
N LEU A 2 -1.60 -4.77 -16.98
CA LEU A 2 -0.35 -4.44 -17.68
C LEU A 2 0.88 -4.54 -16.75
N GLY A 3 1.85 -5.40 -17.05
CA GLY A 3 3.05 -5.59 -16.21
C GLY A 3 2.82 -6.40 -14.92
N SER A 4 1.74 -7.17 -14.80
CA SER A 4 1.60 -8.19 -13.75
C SER A 4 2.04 -9.56 -14.24
N MET A 5 2.76 -10.30 -13.40
CA MET A 5 3.04 -11.73 -13.59
C MET A 5 1.73 -12.52 -13.78
N ASP A 6 1.72 -13.51 -14.67
CA ASP A 6 0.54 -14.35 -14.90
C ASP A 6 0.31 -15.35 -13.73
N PRO A 7 -0.91 -15.88 -13.56
CA PRO A 7 -1.24 -16.74 -12.43
C PRO A 7 -0.46 -18.07 -12.37
N PHE A 8 -0.06 -18.65 -13.50
CA PHE A 8 0.66 -19.92 -13.53
C PHE A 8 2.12 -19.71 -13.12
N THR A 9 2.76 -18.67 -13.64
CA THR A 9 4.11 -18.27 -13.24
C THR A 9 4.12 -17.89 -11.75
N LEU A 10 3.14 -17.10 -11.29
CA LEU A 10 3.01 -16.69 -9.88
C LEU A 10 2.97 -17.87 -8.90
N LEU A 11 2.42 -19.01 -9.30
CA LEU A 11 2.40 -20.23 -8.48
C LEU A 11 3.83 -20.70 -8.11
N ASN A 12 4.80 -20.52 -9.00
CA ASN A 12 6.19 -20.92 -8.75
C ASN A 12 6.94 -19.91 -7.85
N TYR A 13 6.49 -18.66 -7.79
CA TYR A 13 7.13 -17.56 -7.05
C TYR A 13 6.43 -17.17 -5.73
N SER A 14 5.39 -17.89 -5.29
CA SER A 14 4.62 -17.58 -4.07
C SER A 14 4.35 -18.81 -3.18
N LYS A 15 5.32 -19.72 -3.08
CA LYS A 15 5.18 -21.01 -2.38
C LYS A 15 4.96 -20.81 -0.87
N ARG A 16 5.66 -19.89 -0.19
CA ARG A 16 5.43 -19.63 1.24
C ARG A 16 4.00 -19.13 1.49
N TYR A 17 3.52 -18.24 0.62
CA TYR A 17 2.14 -17.76 0.65
C TYR A 17 1.13 -18.89 0.46
N GLN A 18 1.32 -19.75 -0.54
CA GLN A 18 0.41 -20.89 -0.79
C GLN A 18 0.38 -21.88 0.36
N ILE A 19 1.50 -22.16 1.01
CA ILE A 19 1.55 -23.00 2.22
C ILE A 19 0.74 -22.35 3.34
N ALA A 20 0.92 -21.05 3.59
CA ALA A 20 0.16 -20.32 4.61
C ALA A 20 -1.35 -20.23 4.31
N VAL A 21 -1.74 -20.16 3.02
CA VAL A 21 -3.15 -20.27 2.60
C VAL A 21 -3.68 -21.68 2.83
N LYS A 22 -2.96 -22.71 2.36
CA LYS A 22 -3.36 -24.12 2.48
C LYS A 22 -3.54 -24.51 3.95
N ASN A 23 -2.57 -24.22 4.81
CA ASN A 23 -2.59 -24.60 6.22
C ASN A 23 -3.73 -23.93 6.98
N TYR A 24 -4.07 -22.68 6.65
CA TYR A 24 -5.26 -22.02 7.19
C TYR A 24 -6.56 -22.70 6.71
N THR A 25 -6.69 -22.97 5.41
CA THR A 25 -7.88 -23.61 4.82
C THR A 25 -8.18 -24.99 5.40
N ILE A 26 -7.14 -25.75 5.78
CA ILE A 26 -7.29 -27.08 6.41
C ILE A 26 -7.22 -27.05 7.95
N GLY A 27 -7.24 -25.86 8.57
CA GLY A 27 -7.33 -25.69 10.02
C GLY A 27 -6.07 -26.03 10.82
N ILE A 28 -4.90 -26.10 10.18
CA ILE A 28 -3.61 -26.37 10.84
C ILE A 28 -2.99 -25.10 11.44
N ASP A 29 -3.04 -23.98 10.72
CA ASP A 29 -2.38 -22.72 11.11
C ASP A 29 -3.36 -21.55 11.26
N LYS A 30 -2.95 -20.55 12.06
CA LYS A 30 -3.63 -19.26 12.16
C LYS A 30 -3.65 -18.52 10.81
N ARG A 31 -4.59 -17.59 10.62
CA ARG A 31 -4.73 -16.86 9.35
C ARG A 31 -3.58 -15.85 9.15
N MET A 32 -2.72 -16.11 8.17
CA MET A 32 -1.58 -15.22 7.85
C MET A 32 -1.84 -14.21 6.71
N HIS A 33 -2.95 -14.35 5.98
CA HIS A 33 -3.26 -13.56 4.78
C HIS A 33 -4.65 -12.93 4.85
N ARG A 34 -4.76 -11.67 4.44
CA ARG A 34 -6.02 -10.91 4.50
C ARG A 34 -6.96 -11.21 3.33
N TYR A 35 -6.41 -11.42 2.14
CA TYR A 35 -7.14 -11.67 0.90
C TYR A 35 -6.49 -12.86 0.18
N GLY A 36 -7.29 -13.85 -0.23
CA GLY A 36 -6.78 -15.12 -0.79
C GLY A 36 -6.32 -15.01 -2.25
N ASP A 37 -6.76 -13.96 -2.95
CA ASP A 37 -6.45 -13.61 -4.33
C ASP A 37 -5.18 -12.75 -4.49
N ILE A 38 -4.57 -12.32 -3.37
CA ILE A 38 -3.42 -11.42 -3.36
C ILE A 38 -2.21 -12.18 -2.81
N ALA A 39 -1.37 -12.71 -3.70
CA ALA A 39 -0.17 -13.45 -3.32
C ALA A 39 0.95 -12.56 -2.74
N CYS A 40 1.79 -13.17 -1.90
CA CYS A 40 3.07 -12.62 -1.47
C CYS A 40 4.20 -13.30 -2.25
N ILE A 41 5.08 -12.52 -2.89
CA ILE A 41 6.19 -13.02 -3.72
C ILE A 41 7.35 -13.48 -2.82
N ASP A 42 7.83 -14.71 -2.99
CA ASP A 42 8.85 -15.32 -2.14
C ASP A 42 10.23 -14.69 -2.33
N ALA A 43 10.60 -14.28 -3.54
CA ALA A 43 11.92 -13.68 -3.83
C ALA A 43 12.20 -12.47 -2.93
N ASN A 44 11.19 -11.60 -2.80
CA ASN A 44 11.23 -10.37 -2.02
C ASN A 44 10.49 -10.47 -0.68
N GLY A 45 10.03 -11.68 -0.30
CA GLY A 45 9.24 -11.91 0.91
C GLY A 45 10.06 -11.83 2.18
N ILE A 46 9.54 -11.12 3.18
CA ILE A 46 10.22 -10.89 4.47
C ILE A 46 10.08 -12.10 5.41
N THR A 47 10.95 -12.16 6.43
CA THR A 47 10.90 -13.12 7.54
C THR A 47 10.70 -12.42 8.89
N VAL A 48 9.98 -13.10 9.79
CA VAL A 48 9.67 -12.67 11.17
C VAL A 48 10.02 -13.76 12.18
N ASN A 49 9.82 -13.48 13.47
CA ASN A 49 9.99 -14.39 14.61
C ASN A 49 11.42 -14.93 14.77
N GLY A 50 12.41 -14.28 14.13
CA GLY A 50 13.79 -14.75 14.07
C GLY A 50 13.97 -16.08 13.33
N LYS A 51 12.95 -16.56 12.61
CA LYS A 51 12.93 -17.87 11.97
C LYS A 51 13.50 -17.83 10.54
N PRO A 52 14.16 -18.91 10.08
CA PRO A 52 14.67 -18.99 8.71
C PRO A 52 13.51 -19.08 7.70
N LYS A 53 13.75 -18.65 6.45
CA LYS A 53 12.73 -18.55 5.38
C LYS A 53 11.92 -19.83 5.11
N ALA A 54 12.50 -21.00 5.41
CA ALA A 54 11.88 -22.32 5.25
C ALA A 54 10.91 -22.70 6.38
N ASP A 55 11.02 -22.06 7.55
CA ASP A 55 10.10 -22.25 8.66
C ASP A 55 8.76 -21.56 8.35
N LYS A 56 7.64 -22.25 8.57
CA LYS A 56 6.29 -21.71 8.32
C LYS A 56 6.00 -20.48 9.20
N ASP A 57 6.54 -20.45 10.42
CA ASP A 57 6.32 -19.38 11.40
C ASP A 57 7.20 -18.15 11.10
N SER A 58 8.06 -18.22 10.07
CA SER A 58 8.76 -17.06 9.50
C SER A 58 7.90 -16.22 8.56
N PHE A 59 6.72 -16.69 8.16
CA PHE A 59 5.93 -16.06 7.10
C PHE A 59 5.14 -14.85 7.59
N ILE A 60 5.35 -13.71 6.93
CA ILE A 60 4.47 -12.53 6.99
C ILE A 60 4.15 -12.06 5.56
N HIS A 61 2.96 -11.51 5.35
CA HIS A 61 2.52 -11.01 4.05
C HIS A 61 3.11 -9.60 3.73
N ALA A 62 4.43 -9.54 3.68
CA ALA A 62 5.23 -8.34 3.45
C ALA A 62 6.34 -8.60 2.42
N ASN A 63 6.54 -7.65 1.51
CA ASN A 63 7.61 -7.70 0.51
C ASN A 63 8.53 -6.50 0.65
N LYS A 64 9.84 -6.73 0.60
CA LYS A 64 10.83 -5.67 0.52
C LYS A 64 10.87 -5.07 -0.89
N PHE A 65 11.13 -3.78 -0.98
CA PHE A 65 11.40 -3.09 -2.24
C PHE A 65 12.54 -2.10 -1.98
N GLU A 66 13.67 -2.35 -2.63
CA GLU A 66 14.95 -1.68 -2.39
C GLU A 66 15.58 -1.29 -3.72
N TYR A 67 16.13 -0.08 -3.80
CA TYR A 67 16.88 0.41 -4.96
C TYR A 67 17.85 1.51 -4.52
N THR A 68 18.77 1.90 -5.40
CA THR A 68 19.75 2.96 -5.15
C THR A 68 19.50 4.13 -6.08
N THR A 69 19.50 5.36 -5.57
CA THR A 69 19.34 6.59 -6.36
C THR A 69 20.64 6.98 -7.09
N ILE A 70 20.57 7.98 -7.97
CA ILE A 70 21.76 8.53 -8.64
C ILE A 70 22.80 9.06 -7.65
N ASP A 71 22.36 9.61 -6.52
CA ASP A 71 23.20 10.10 -5.41
C ASP A 71 23.75 8.98 -4.51
N LYS A 72 23.65 7.71 -4.96
CA LYS A 72 24.07 6.50 -4.23
C LYS A 72 23.33 6.25 -2.91
N LYS A 73 22.21 6.92 -2.64
CA LYS A 73 21.37 6.64 -1.46
C LYS A 73 20.53 5.39 -1.70
N THR A 74 20.60 4.41 -0.79
CA THR A 74 19.73 3.23 -0.84
C THR A 74 18.37 3.57 -0.24
N ILE A 75 17.31 3.45 -1.04
CA ILE A 75 15.93 3.56 -0.58
C ILE A 75 15.44 2.17 -0.18
N LYS A 76 14.86 2.05 1.01
CA LYS A 76 14.40 0.78 1.59
C LYS A 76 12.93 0.89 1.98
N MET A 77 12.08 0.07 1.37
CA MET A 77 10.64 0.03 1.66
C MET A 77 10.16 -1.38 1.97
N ILE A 78 9.13 -1.48 2.83
CA ILE A 78 8.39 -2.73 3.07
C ILE A 78 6.94 -2.51 2.65
N LEU A 79 6.47 -3.27 1.66
CA LEU A 79 5.12 -3.22 1.12
C LEU A 79 4.30 -4.38 1.69
N CYS A 80 3.51 -4.12 2.73
CA CYS A 80 2.82 -5.15 3.53
C CYS A 80 1.30 -4.94 3.60
N GLN A 81 0.56 -6.01 3.91
CA GLN A 81 -0.87 -5.90 4.25
C GLN A 81 -1.05 -5.24 5.63
N ALA A 82 -2.26 -4.76 5.94
CA ALA A 82 -2.62 -4.44 7.31
C ALA A 82 -2.69 -5.71 8.16
N PRO A 83 -2.11 -5.73 9.38
CA PRO A 83 -2.12 -6.91 10.25
C PRO A 83 -3.55 -7.35 10.56
N LEU A 84 -3.72 -8.67 10.69
CA LEU A 84 -4.90 -9.34 11.25
C LEU A 84 -4.72 -9.44 12.77
N LYS A 85 -5.76 -9.82 13.52
CA LYS A 85 -5.65 -10.02 14.98
C LYS A 85 -4.59 -11.08 15.32
N GLU A 86 -4.48 -12.09 14.46
CA GLU A 86 -3.58 -13.23 14.54
C GLU A 86 -2.13 -12.88 14.16
N THR A 87 -1.90 -11.73 13.52
CA THR A 87 -0.60 -11.30 12.96
C THR A 87 -0.12 -9.93 13.45
N THR A 88 -0.71 -9.42 14.56
CA THR A 88 -0.25 -8.20 15.23
C THR A 88 1.21 -8.32 15.68
N ASP A 89 1.54 -9.39 16.39
CA ASP A 89 2.91 -9.63 16.91
C ASP A 89 3.91 -9.84 15.77
N ASP A 90 3.51 -10.54 14.71
CA ASP A 90 4.34 -10.72 13.51
C ASP A 90 4.67 -9.36 12.85
N MET A 91 3.71 -8.42 12.84
CA MET A 91 3.91 -7.06 12.33
C MET A 91 4.83 -6.22 13.23
N LEU A 92 4.73 -6.39 14.55
CA LEU A 92 5.59 -5.70 15.52
C LEU A 92 7.03 -6.26 15.50
N ASP A 93 7.20 -7.58 15.39
CA ASP A 93 8.52 -8.21 15.13
C ASP A 93 9.10 -7.71 13.82
N MET A 94 8.30 -7.62 12.74
CA MET A 94 8.76 -7.08 11.47
C MET A 94 9.26 -5.63 11.61
N ILE A 95 8.52 -4.77 12.32
CA ILE A 95 8.94 -3.38 12.59
C ILE A 95 10.26 -3.33 13.35
N LEU A 96 10.38 -4.09 14.44
CA LEU A 96 11.58 -4.09 15.29
C LEU A 96 12.80 -4.69 14.58
N ARG A 97 12.64 -5.89 13.99
CA ARG A 97 13.71 -6.70 13.40
C ARG A 97 14.28 -6.11 12.13
N HIS A 98 13.45 -5.46 11.32
CA HIS A 98 13.88 -4.76 10.10
C HIS A 98 14.13 -3.27 10.34
N LYS A 99 14.23 -2.84 11.61
CA LYS A 99 14.55 -1.46 12.01
C LYS A 99 13.68 -0.42 11.29
N VAL A 100 12.38 -0.64 11.25
CA VAL A 100 11.47 0.24 10.50
C VAL A 100 11.37 1.59 11.19
N THR A 101 11.96 2.62 10.58
CA THR A 101 11.99 4.01 11.10
C THR A 101 10.89 4.89 10.54
N VAL A 102 10.07 4.43 9.57
CA VAL A 102 8.76 5.03 9.28
C VAL A 102 7.71 3.96 8.97
N VAL A 103 6.54 4.00 9.64
CA VAL A 103 5.39 3.13 9.31
C VAL A 103 4.20 3.95 8.82
N VAL A 104 3.82 3.84 7.54
CA VAL A 104 2.74 4.60 6.91
C VAL A 104 1.42 3.79 6.91
N VAL A 105 0.36 4.33 7.54
CA VAL A 105 -1.01 3.80 7.40
C VAL A 105 -1.68 4.48 6.22
N LEU A 106 -2.19 3.70 5.27
CA LEU A 106 -3.05 4.15 4.18
C LEU A 106 -4.41 3.45 4.27
N VAL A 107 -5.04 3.53 5.44
CA VAL A 107 -6.35 2.96 5.83
C VAL A 107 -7.07 4.02 6.66
N LYS A 108 -8.35 4.28 6.38
CA LYS A 108 -9.14 5.24 7.18
C LYS A 108 -9.63 4.61 8.48
N SER A 109 -9.95 5.43 9.49
CA SER A 109 -10.46 4.96 10.78
C SER A 109 -11.74 4.11 10.63
N GLU A 110 -12.65 4.52 9.75
CA GLU A 110 -13.89 3.78 9.45
C GLU A 110 -13.63 2.40 8.83
N GLU A 111 -12.53 2.26 8.07
CA GLU A 111 -12.11 0.99 7.47
C GLU A 111 -11.49 0.03 8.49
N ALA A 112 -10.92 0.56 9.58
CA ALA A 112 -10.39 -0.21 10.70
C ALA A 112 -11.48 -0.65 11.71
N SER A 113 -12.71 -0.13 11.59
CA SER A 113 -13.84 -0.49 12.46
C SER A 113 -14.18 -1.98 12.45
N GLU A 114 -14.81 -2.47 13.52
CA GLU A 114 -15.26 -3.87 13.65
C GLU A 114 -16.19 -4.35 12.53
N LYS A 115 -16.86 -3.42 11.82
CA LYS A 115 -17.74 -3.70 10.69
C LYS A 115 -16.96 -3.97 9.40
N GLN A 116 -15.90 -3.21 9.13
CA GLN A 116 -15.12 -3.35 7.89
C GLN A 116 -13.86 -4.22 8.05
N ARG A 117 -13.29 -4.27 9.26
CA ARG A 117 -12.14 -5.10 9.67
C ARG A 117 -10.93 -5.02 8.74
N LYS A 118 -10.74 -3.96 7.95
CA LYS A 118 -9.68 -3.88 6.92
C LYS A 118 -8.28 -3.68 7.51
N CYS A 119 -8.19 -3.27 8.77
CA CYS A 119 -6.96 -3.24 9.56
C CYS A 119 -7.31 -3.57 11.01
N THR A 120 -6.54 -4.45 11.66
CA THR A 120 -6.56 -4.52 13.12
C THR A 120 -5.71 -3.36 13.66
N PRO A 121 -6.15 -2.59 14.67
CA PRO A 121 -5.29 -1.63 15.37
C PRO A 121 -4.14 -2.33 16.09
N TYR A 122 -2.93 -1.79 15.97
CA TYR A 122 -1.69 -2.34 16.56
C TYR A 122 -0.75 -1.26 17.11
N PHE A 123 -1.26 -0.03 17.18
CA PHE A 123 -0.70 1.07 17.95
C PHE A 123 -1.78 1.55 18.93
N PRO A 124 -1.42 2.10 20.11
CA PRO A 124 -2.39 2.62 21.06
C PRO A 124 -3.28 3.67 20.40
N THR A 125 -4.60 3.54 20.50
CA THR A 125 -5.55 4.56 19.99
C THR A 125 -5.99 5.48 21.12
N GLU A 126 -6.59 4.92 22.16
CA GLU A 126 -7.17 5.66 23.29
C GLU A 126 -6.16 5.79 24.44
N HIS A 127 -5.66 4.66 24.95
CA HIS A 127 -4.68 4.61 26.04
C HIS A 127 -3.26 4.99 25.60
N HIS A 128 -2.36 5.20 26.57
CA HIS A 128 -0.93 5.43 26.31
C HIS A 128 -0.15 4.15 25.95
N THR A 129 -0.72 2.97 26.21
CA THR A 129 -0.05 1.68 25.99
C THR A 129 -1.00 0.72 25.27
N LEU A 130 -0.44 -0.16 24.44
CA LEU A 130 -1.11 -1.31 23.84
C LEU A 130 -0.24 -2.54 24.10
N GLU A 131 -0.82 -3.56 24.73
CA GLU A 131 -0.13 -4.81 25.03
C GLU A 131 -0.62 -5.93 24.10
N THR A 132 0.31 -6.78 23.73
CA THR A 132 0.10 -8.00 22.94
C THR A 132 0.90 -9.15 23.58
N PRO A 133 0.67 -10.42 23.20
CA PRO A 133 1.38 -11.55 23.81
C PRO A 133 2.92 -11.45 23.79
N GLY A 134 3.49 -10.83 22.75
CA GLY A 134 4.94 -10.63 22.61
C GLY A 134 5.45 -9.20 22.76
N PHE A 135 4.59 -8.18 22.84
CA PHE A 135 5.02 -6.77 22.77
C PHE A 135 4.21 -5.81 23.65
N THR A 136 4.89 -4.77 24.15
CA THR A 136 4.29 -3.59 24.76
C THR A 136 4.61 -2.36 23.91
N VAL A 137 3.60 -1.69 23.36
CA VAL A 137 3.74 -0.52 22.49
C VAL A 137 3.30 0.73 23.26
N ILE A 138 4.18 1.73 23.39
CA ILE A 138 3.93 2.95 24.19
C ILE A 138 3.85 4.20 23.30
N ARG A 139 2.89 5.09 23.61
CA ARG A 139 2.72 6.43 23.01
C ARG A 139 3.59 7.46 23.71
N LEU A 140 4.39 8.21 22.96
CA LEU A 140 5.27 9.25 23.53
C LEU A 140 4.68 10.65 23.38
N ARG A 141 4.14 11.03 22.20
CA ARG A 141 3.41 12.29 21.99
C ARG A 141 2.24 12.14 21.01
N ASN A 142 1.34 13.12 21.01
CA ASN A 142 0.27 13.25 20.02
C ASN A 142 0.12 14.71 19.58
N LYS A 143 0.23 15.01 18.27
CA LYS A 143 -0.29 16.24 17.69
C LYS A 143 -1.61 15.91 16.99
N GLN A 144 -2.60 16.78 17.19
CA GLN A 144 -3.86 16.68 16.46
C GLN A 144 -3.65 16.94 14.96
N LEU A 145 -4.71 16.67 14.18
CA LEU A 145 -4.78 16.90 12.74
C LEU A 145 -4.32 18.32 12.36
N ASP A 146 -3.25 18.43 11.57
CA ASP A 146 -2.85 19.71 10.98
C ASP A 146 -3.76 20.12 9.80
N LYS A 147 -3.57 21.33 9.27
CA LYS A 147 -4.39 21.96 8.21
C LYS A 147 -4.49 21.17 6.89
N TYR A 148 -3.71 20.11 6.69
CA TYR A 148 -3.81 19.20 5.54
C TYR A 148 -4.44 17.84 5.94
N PHE A 149 -5.21 17.81 7.04
CA PHE A 149 -5.83 16.63 7.66
C PHE A 149 -4.82 15.60 8.19
N ILE A 150 -3.73 16.07 8.80
CA ILE A 150 -2.56 15.25 9.15
C ILE A 150 -2.45 14.97 10.64
N SER A 151 -2.77 13.75 11.08
CA SER A 151 -2.54 13.32 12.46
C SER A 151 -1.10 12.81 12.65
N GLU A 152 -0.18 13.69 13.05
CA GLU A 152 1.17 13.29 13.49
C GLU A 152 1.16 12.85 14.96
N THR A 153 1.36 11.57 15.22
CA THR A 153 1.34 11.01 16.56
C THR A 153 2.65 10.25 16.80
N GLU A 154 3.52 10.86 17.60
CA GLU A 154 4.86 10.37 17.91
C GLU A 154 4.78 9.18 18.88
N TYR A 155 4.53 8.00 18.35
CA TYR A 155 4.96 6.74 18.97
C TYR A 155 6.45 6.53 18.67
N GLN A 156 6.96 5.30 18.85
CA GLN A 156 7.70 4.73 17.73
C GLN A 156 6.74 4.62 16.52
N LEU A 157 6.54 5.77 15.85
CA LEU A 157 5.90 6.12 14.57
C LEU A 157 4.37 6.24 14.37
N ARG A 158 3.89 7.43 13.89
CA ARG A 158 2.86 7.72 12.82
C ARG A 158 2.46 9.21 12.66
N SER A 159 1.67 9.72 11.70
CA SER A 159 1.05 9.28 10.41
C SER A 159 0.67 10.52 9.54
N ILE A 160 0.35 10.39 8.23
CA ILE A 160 -0.18 11.50 7.38
C ILE A 160 -1.16 11.02 6.25
N PRO A 161 -2.36 11.62 6.07
CA PRO A 161 -3.27 11.57 4.89
C PRO A 161 -3.47 12.98 4.24
N SER A 162 -4.59 13.42 3.61
CA SER A 162 -5.14 13.01 2.28
C SER A 162 -5.47 14.23 1.35
N GLU A 163 -5.63 14.01 0.02
CA GLU A 163 -5.58 14.93 -1.19
C GLU A 163 -4.22 14.90 -1.93
N HIS A 164 -4.16 15.20 -3.25
CA HIS A 164 -2.93 15.01 -4.05
C HIS A 164 -1.74 15.84 -3.52
N LYS A 165 -2.00 17.10 -3.12
CA LYS A 165 -1.03 17.97 -2.43
C LYS A 165 -0.61 17.44 -1.06
N SER A 166 -1.48 16.68 -0.40
CA SER A 166 -1.16 16.01 0.87
C SER A 166 -0.30 14.76 0.64
N ILE A 167 -0.55 13.96 -0.40
CA ILE A 167 0.28 12.80 -0.74
C ILE A 167 1.68 13.27 -1.16
N TYR A 168 1.78 14.39 -1.88
CA TYR A 168 3.05 15.07 -2.13
C TYR A 168 3.71 15.57 -0.83
N SER A 169 2.93 16.08 0.12
CA SER A 169 3.44 16.52 1.43
C SER A 169 3.87 15.34 2.32
N LEU A 170 3.17 14.22 2.30
CA LEU A 170 3.54 12.94 2.91
C LEU A 170 4.84 12.42 2.27
N TYR A 171 4.97 12.46 0.95
CA TYR A 171 6.22 12.13 0.25
C TYR A 171 7.37 12.98 0.80
N LYS A 172 7.26 14.32 0.76
CA LYS A 172 8.29 15.22 1.29
C LYS A 172 8.62 14.95 2.77
N ARG A 173 7.63 14.63 3.60
CA ARG A 173 7.81 14.30 5.01
C ARG A 173 8.47 12.95 5.23
N ILE A 174 8.17 11.94 4.42
CA ILE A 174 8.91 10.67 4.38
C ILE A 174 10.36 10.95 4.02
N ILE A 175 10.64 11.71 2.95
CA ILE A 175 12.01 12.06 2.55
C ILE A 175 12.77 12.77 3.68
N SER A 176 12.15 13.74 4.37
CA SER A 176 12.79 14.45 5.49
C SER A 176 13.03 13.58 6.74
N LEU A 177 12.29 12.46 6.89
CA LEU A 177 12.44 11.51 7.99
C LEU A 177 13.29 10.28 7.62
N ARG A 178 13.74 10.15 6.37
CA ARG A 178 14.59 9.03 5.90
C ARG A 178 16.03 9.13 6.42
N ILE A 179 16.23 8.64 7.63
CA ILE A 179 17.44 7.90 8.04
C ILE A 179 17.51 6.61 7.19
N ASP A 180 18.69 6.02 6.96
CA ASP A 180 18.96 4.94 5.97
C ASP A 180 18.35 3.54 6.29
N ASP A 181 17.21 3.53 6.98
CA ASP A 181 16.45 2.39 7.46
C ASP A 181 15.15 2.18 6.64
N TYR A 182 14.33 1.18 6.99
CA TYR A 182 13.14 0.84 6.21
C TYR A 182 11.93 1.75 6.50
N VAL A 183 11.20 2.09 5.43
CA VAL A 183 9.85 2.65 5.48
C VAL A 183 8.82 1.55 5.18
N ALA A 184 8.04 1.11 6.17
CA ALA A 184 6.94 0.18 5.95
C ALA A 184 5.66 0.93 5.54
N ILE A 185 5.02 0.49 4.46
CA ILE A 185 3.84 1.13 3.87
C ILE A 185 2.74 0.06 3.73
N HIS A 186 1.60 0.27 4.41
CA HIS A 186 0.45 -0.61 4.24
C HIS A 186 -0.86 0.15 4.03
N CYS A 187 -1.76 -0.47 3.26
CA CYS A 187 -3.18 -0.17 3.25
C CYS A 187 -3.92 -1.38 3.85
N SER A 188 -5.11 -1.74 3.36
CA SER A 188 -5.74 -3.02 3.72
C SER A 188 -4.94 -4.19 3.17
N ALA A 189 -4.91 -4.34 1.84
CA ALA A 189 -4.25 -5.45 1.14
C ALA A 189 -2.73 -5.26 0.93
N GLY A 190 -2.23 -4.04 1.10
CA GLY A 190 -0.82 -3.73 0.83
C GLY A 190 -0.45 -3.56 -0.65
N VAL A 191 -1.43 -3.38 -1.54
CA VAL A 191 -1.20 -3.34 -3.01
C VAL A 191 -1.72 -2.08 -3.71
N GLY A 192 -2.96 -1.63 -3.46
CA GLY A 192 -3.52 -0.43 -4.08
C GLY A 192 -2.84 0.86 -3.61
N ARG A 193 -3.36 1.49 -2.53
CA ARG A 193 -2.77 2.70 -1.93
C ARG A 193 -1.27 2.57 -1.60
N THR A 194 -0.83 1.41 -1.11
CA THR A 194 0.59 1.11 -0.89
C THR A 194 1.42 1.21 -2.18
N GLY A 195 0.96 0.58 -3.26
CA GLY A 195 1.65 0.60 -4.55
C GLY A 195 1.68 1.99 -5.18
N ILE A 196 0.62 2.79 -4.98
CA ILE A 196 0.58 4.20 -5.44
C ILE A 196 1.72 4.99 -4.78
N LEU A 197 1.83 4.95 -3.45
CA LEU A 197 2.86 5.71 -2.74
C LEU A 197 4.27 5.21 -3.09
N ALA A 198 4.47 3.89 -3.19
CA ALA A 198 5.74 3.31 -3.63
C ALA A 198 6.10 3.73 -5.07
N LEU A 199 5.12 3.81 -5.98
CA LEU A 199 5.32 4.24 -7.36
C LEU A 199 5.64 5.74 -7.46
N ILE A 200 4.95 6.60 -6.71
CA ILE A 200 5.26 8.04 -6.64
C ILE A 200 6.71 8.24 -6.19
N ILE A 201 7.09 7.60 -5.08
CA ILE A 201 8.45 7.61 -4.54
C ILE A 201 9.45 7.16 -5.61
N TYR A 202 9.22 6.00 -6.23
CA TYR A 202 10.16 5.41 -7.18
C TYR A 202 10.30 6.22 -8.47
N LEU A 203 9.21 6.80 -8.98
CA LEU A 203 9.23 7.67 -10.16
C LEU A 203 10.03 8.94 -9.92
N ILE A 204 9.84 9.60 -8.76
CA ILE A 204 10.59 10.80 -8.41
C ILE A 204 12.07 10.46 -8.20
N ASP A 205 12.36 9.45 -7.36
CA ASP A 205 13.72 9.06 -6.99
C ASP A 205 14.54 8.52 -8.19
N THR A 206 13.91 8.15 -9.32
CA THR A 206 14.58 7.62 -10.53
C THR A 206 14.38 8.43 -11.81
N ILE A 207 13.72 9.60 -11.78
CA ILE A 207 13.42 10.36 -13.01
C ILE A 207 14.68 10.73 -13.80
N ASN A 208 15.77 11.08 -13.09
CA ASN A 208 17.07 11.44 -13.65
C ASN A 208 18.05 10.25 -13.74
N TYR A 209 17.64 9.05 -13.30
CA TYR A 209 18.49 7.86 -13.30
C TYR A 209 18.48 7.13 -14.64
N PHE A 210 17.37 7.22 -15.37
CA PHE A 210 17.16 6.58 -16.67
C PHE A 210 17.08 7.63 -17.78
N PRO A 211 17.51 7.31 -19.02
CA PRO A 211 17.50 8.26 -20.14
C PRO A 211 16.09 8.64 -20.63
N THR A 212 15.08 7.84 -20.28
CA THR A 212 13.67 8.08 -20.64
C THR A 212 12.76 7.86 -19.43
N PHE A 213 11.74 8.70 -19.29
CA PHE A 213 10.70 8.54 -18.29
C PHE A 213 9.68 7.49 -18.78
N ASP A 214 9.73 6.29 -18.19
CA ASP A 214 8.79 5.20 -18.47
C ASP A 214 8.10 4.75 -17.17
N PRO A 215 6.86 5.22 -16.93
CA PRO A 215 6.08 4.81 -15.76
C PRO A 215 5.63 3.35 -15.76
N ILE A 216 5.55 2.71 -16.93
CA ILE A 216 5.03 1.35 -17.09
C ILE A 216 6.09 0.35 -16.63
N GLU A 217 7.34 0.50 -17.06
CA GLU A 217 8.45 -0.32 -16.58
C GLU A 217 8.72 -0.11 -15.08
N ARG A 218 8.50 1.11 -14.55
CA ARG A 218 8.63 1.39 -13.11
C ARG A 218 7.53 0.71 -12.30
N LEU A 219 6.30 0.73 -12.80
CA LEU A 219 5.17 -0.01 -12.21
C LEU A 219 5.37 -1.54 -12.28
N LYS A 220 5.86 -2.06 -13.40
CA LYS A 220 6.20 -3.48 -13.59
C LYS A 220 7.28 -3.94 -12.58
N CYS A 221 8.35 -3.17 -12.43
CA CYS A 221 9.39 -3.42 -11.42
C CYS A 221 8.81 -3.49 -10.00
N ILE A 222 7.91 -2.57 -9.61
CA ILE A 222 7.22 -2.66 -8.32
C ILE A 222 6.33 -3.90 -8.23
N ARG A 223 5.69 -4.34 -9.32
CA ARG A 223 4.84 -5.55 -9.34
C ARG A 223 5.61 -6.86 -9.24
N GLU A 224 6.85 -6.90 -9.72
CA GLU A 224 7.79 -8.01 -9.52
C GLU A 224 8.23 -8.15 -8.04
N HIS A 225 8.15 -7.06 -7.27
CA HIS A 225 8.38 -7.07 -5.82
C HIS A 225 7.09 -7.29 -5.03
N LYS A 226 5.98 -6.66 -5.44
CA LYS A 226 4.67 -6.71 -4.80
C LYS A 226 3.56 -6.96 -5.81
N TYR A 227 3.12 -8.21 -5.90
CA TYR A 227 2.05 -8.64 -6.82
C TYR A 227 0.81 -7.72 -6.73
N LEU A 228 0.30 -7.31 -7.89
CA LEU A 228 -0.84 -6.38 -8.07
C LEU A 228 -0.68 -4.98 -7.43
N ALA A 229 0.55 -4.52 -7.14
CA ALA A 229 0.78 -3.13 -6.77
C ALA A 229 0.18 -2.16 -7.79
N VAL A 230 -0.57 -1.15 -7.32
CA VAL A 230 -1.45 -0.27 -8.12
C VAL A 230 -2.50 -1.09 -8.89
N GLN A 231 -3.72 -1.20 -8.34
CA GLN A 231 -4.73 -2.16 -8.81
C GLN A 231 -5.65 -1.63 -9.92
N LYS A 232 -5.73 -0.31 -10.11
CA LYS A 232 -6.62 0.32 -11.10
C LYS A 232 -5.86 1.33 -11.97
N TYR A 233 -6.45 1.65 -13.12
CA TYR A 233 -5.87 2.61 -14.07
C TYR A 233 -5.84 4.05 -13.52
N ASN A 234 -6.93 4.54 -12.91
CA ASN A 234 -6.94 5.83 -12.20
C ASN A 234 -5.87 5.93 -11.10
N GLN A 235 -5.52 4.83 -10.44
CA GLN A 235 -4.47 4.81 -9.41
C GLN A 235 -3.07 5.04 -10.01
N SER A 236 -2.79 4.51 -11.20
CA SER A 236 -1.55 4.85 -11.93
C SER A 236 -1.55 6.29 -12.44
N VAL A 237 -2.67 6.81 -12.96
CA VAL A 237 -2.80 8.21 -13.38
C VAL A 237 -2.61 9.15 -12.18
N PHE A 238 -3.18 8.81 -11.02
CA PHE A 238 -3.02 9.58 -9.78
C PHE A 238 -1.56 9.63 -9.31
N ALA A 239 -0.81 8.54 -9.44
CA ALA A 239 0.62 8.56 -9.16
C ALA A 239 1.35 9.57 -10.08
N LEU A 240 1.00 9.61 -11.37
CA LEU A 240 1.56 10.58 -12.31
C LEU A 240 1.17 12.02 -11.98
N VAL A 241 -0.07 12.30 -11.58
CA VAL A 241 -0.50 13.63 -11.12
C VAL A 241 0.36 14.13 -9.95
N VAL A 242 0.72 13.26 -9.00
CA VAL A 242 1.61 13.65 -7.89
C VAL A 242 3.06 13.86 -8.35
N VAL A 243 3.54 13.12 -9.35
CA VAL A 243 4.87 13.34 -9.96
C VAL A 243 4.91 14.66 -10.74
N PHE A 244 3.86 14.98 -11.51
CA PHE A 244 3.72 16.26 -12.20
C PHE A 244 3.65 17.43 -11.22
N GLU A 245 2.89 17.33 -10.12
CA GLU A 245 2.86 18.35 -9.05
C GLU A 245 4.25 18.54 -8.40
N HIS A 246 5.05 17.48 -8.25
CA HIS A 246 6.42 17.60 -7.73
C HIS A 246 7.34 18.39 -8.69
N PHE A 247 7.22 18.15 -10.00
CA PHE A 247 8.03 18.80 -11.03
C PHE A 247 7.35 20.00 -11.70
N LYS A 248 6.25 20.53 -11.15
CA LYS A 248 5.43 21.56 -11.81
C LYS A 248 6.27 22.73 -12.31
N LYS A 249 7.18 23.27 -11.48
CA LYS A 249 8.03 24.38 -11.89
C LYS A 249 8.87 24.02 -13.14
N GLN A 250 9.55 22.89 -13.13
CA GLN A 250 10.38 22.46 -14.26
C GLN A 250 9.55 22.18 -15.52
N ILE A 251 8.31 21.70 -15.37
CA ILE A 251 7.37 21.50 -16.46
C ILE A 251 6.93 22.84 -17.03
N ASP A 252 6.51 23.78 -16.18
CA ASP A 252 6.07 25.12 -16.58
C ASP A 252 7.21 25.92 -17.24
N ASP A 253 8.44 25.78 -16.74
CA ASP A 253 9.67 26.37 -17.32
C ASP A 253 9.99 25.81 -18.72
N MET A 254 9.49 24.61 -19.08
CA MET A 254 9.67 23.97 -20.40
C MET A 254 8.49 24.21 -21.35
N ASP A 255 7.26 24.14 -20.85
CA ASP A 255 6.00 24.33 -21.56
C ASP A 255 4.92 24.71 -20.52
N ALA A 256 4.62 26.01 -20.41
CA ALA A 256 3.75 26.58 -19.39
C ALA A 256 2.34 25.96 -19.34
N ASP A 257 1.86 25.44 -20.47
CA ASP A 257 0.54 24.84 -20.60
C ASP A 257 0.56 23.30 -20.37
N ALA A 258 1.74 22.65 -20.38
CA ALA A 258 1.84 21.19 -20.32
C ALA A 258 1.30 20.60 -19.01
N TYR A 259 1.49 21.29 -17.90
CA TYR A 259 0.97 20.87 -16.60
C TYR A 259 -0.58 20.88 -16.60
N ASP A 260 -1.19 21.98 -17.05
CA ASP A 260 -2.65 22.13 -17.03
C ASP A 260 -3.33 21.20 -18.05
N ARG A 261 -2.75 21.04 -19.25
CA ARG A 261 -3.21 20.04 -20.24
C ARG A 261 -3.17 18.62 -19.67
N PHE A 262 -2.14 18.27 -18.88
CA PHE A 262 -2.07 16.95 -18.23
C PHE A 262 -3.12 16.78 -17.13
N LEU A 263 -3.36 17.81 -16.31
CA LEU A 263 -4.43 17.78 -15.31
C LEU A 263 -5.81 17.61 -15.96
N GLU A 264 -6.10 18.33 -17.06
CA GLU A 264 -7.37 18.19 -17.78
C GLU A 264 -7.59 16.75 -18.28
N ILE A 265 -6.55 16.13 -18.85
CA ILE A 265 -6.58 14.72 -19.25
C ILE A 265 -6.89 13.81 -18.05
N ALA A 266 -6.21 14.02 -16.91
CA ALA A 266 -6.43 13.22 -15.71
C ALA A 266 -7.86 13.39 -15.14
N GLU A 267 -8.38 14.62 -15.08
CA GLU A 267 -9.75 14.89 -14.66
C GLU A 267 -10.80 14.23 -15.56
N ASN A 268 -10.62 14.34 -16.89
CA ASN A 268 -11.55 13.76 -17.85
C ASN A 268 -11.55 12.23 -17.79
N LEU A 269 -10.39 11.61 -17.52
CA LEU A 269 -10.30 10.18 -17.21
C LEU A 269 -11.05 9.81 -15.91
N TYR A 270 -10.93 10.61 -14.85
CA TYR A 270 -11.64 10.36 -13.59
C TYR A 270 -13.17 10.53 -13.71
N LYS A 271 -13.63 11.55 -14.45
CA LYS A 271 -15.06 11.76 -14.76
C LYS A 271 -15.63 10.53 -15.48
N LYS A 272 -14.95 10.06 -16.53
CA LYS A 272 -15.36 8.89 -17.31
C LYS A 272 -15.34 7.58 -16.52
N GLU A 273 -14.35 7.33 -15.66
CA GLU A 273 -14.35 6.12 -14.82
C GLU A 273 -15.50 6.14 -13.81
N LYS A 274 -15.82 7.32 -13.24
CA LYS A 274 -16.96 7.47 -12.31
C LYS A 274 -18.31 7.20 -13.00
N GLU A 275 -18.51 7.73 -14.20
CA GLU A 275 -19.72 7.48 -15.01
C GLU A 275 -19.92 5.97 -15.25
N LEU A 276 -18.86 5.26 -15.64
CA LEU A 276 -18.88 3.81 -15.84
C LEU A 276 -19.16 3.02 -14.55
N GLU A 277 -18.61 3.46 -13.40
CA GLU A 277 -18.92 2.85 -12.10
C GLU A 277 -20.38 3.07 -11.68
N ASP A 278 -20.95 4.25 -11.94
CA ASP A 278 -22.32 4.59 -11.58
C ASP A 278 -23.34 3.90 -12.51
N GLU A 279 -23.03 3.74 -13.80
CA GLU A 279 -23.79 2.86 -14.71
C GLU A 279 -23.77 1.40 -14.25
N ALA A 280 -22.61 0.89 -13.83
CA ALA A 280 -22.46 -0.49 -13.40
C ALA A 280 -23.28 -0.77 -12.13
N LYS A 281 -23.34 0.17 -11.18
CA LYS A 281 -24.20 0.09 -9.98
C LYS A 281 -25.68 0.01 -10.37
N LYS A 282 -26.18 0.92 -11.21
CA LYS A 282 -27.58 0.91 -11.68
C LYS A 282 -27.96 -0.44 -12.32
N LYS A 283 -27.13 -0.96 -13.23
CA LYS A 283 -27.32 -2.27 -13.88
C LYS A 283 -27.29 -3.45 -12.89
N ILE A 284 -26.66 -3.32 -11.73
CA ILE A 284 -26.69 -4.33 -10.65
C ILE A 284 -27.98 -4.18 -9.83
N GLU A 285 -28.37 -2.96 -9.47
CA GLU A 285 -29.58 -2.65 -8.72
C GLU A 285 -30.84 -3.12 -9.47
N GLU A 286 -30.96 -2.80 -10.76
CA GLU A 286 -32.01 -3.27 -11.67
C GLU A 286 -32.11 -4.81 -11.70
N LYS A 287 -30.96 -5.50 -11.82
CA LYS A 287 -30.90 -6.97 -11.80
C LYS A 287 -31.26 -7.57 -10.44
N CYS A 288 -30.96 -6.87 -9.34
CA CYS A 288 -31.36 -7.27 -8.00
C CYS A 288 -32.87 -7.11 -7.79
N GLN A 289 -33.47 -6.02 -8.28
CA GLN A 289 -34.92 -5.78 -8.24
C GLN A 289 -35.67 -6.83 -9.07
N GLN A 290 -35.29 -7.06 -10.33
CA GLN A 290 -35.89 -8.09 -11.19
C GLN A 290 -35.78 -9.51 -10.59
N ARG A 291 -34.68 -9.82 -9.87
CA ARG A 291 -34.53 -11.09 -9.15
C ARG A 291 -35.43 -11.22 -7.92
N HIS A 292 -35.76 -10.11 -7.26
CA HIS A 292 -36.73 -10.11 -6.16
C HIS A 292 -38.16 -10.27 -6.68
N GLU A 293 -38.55 -9.55 -7.73
CA GLU A 293 -39.87 -9.69 -8.35
C GLU A 293 -40.12 -11.10 -8.88
N ASN A 294 -39.12 -11.72 -9.52
CA ASN A 294 -39.23 -13.09 -10.02
C ASN A 294 -39.20 -14.16 -8.91
N LYS A 295 -38.73 -13.83 -7.69
CA LYS A 295 -38.86 -14.70 -6.52
C LYS A 295 -40.23 -14.59 -5.84
N ASN A 296 -40.90 -13.43 -5.95
CA ASN A 296 -42.23 -13.21 -5.37
C ASN A 296 -43.39 -13.64 -6.29
N LYS A 297 -43.07 -14.21 -7.47
CA LYS A 297 -44.02 -14.75 -8.46
C LYS A 297 -43.95 -16.29 -8.59
N LYS A 298 -43.32 -16.97 -7.63
CA LYS A 298 -43.25 -18.42 -7.46
C LYS A 298 -43.65 -18.80 -6.04
#